data_AF-A0A6J8ARG5-F1
#
_entry.id   AF-A0A6J8ARG5-F1
#
_cell.length_a   1.000
_cell.length_b   1.000
_cell.length_c   1.000
_cell.angle_alpha   90.00
_cell.angle_beta   90.00
_cell.angle_gamma   90.00
#
_symmetry.space_group_name_H-M   'P 1'
#
loop_
_entity.id
_entity.type
_entity.pdbx_description
1 polymer ?
#
loop_
_entity_poly.entity_id
_entity_poly.type
_entity_poly.pdbx_seq_one_letter_code
_entity_poly.pdbx_strand_id
1 'polypeptide(L)'
;MFSEKDSKMKIASIGQAIIQASRPRVLIAPFQIGLDIQLHHNFASGFLVSTLNSLGYCSSYQEIQKFESSAALTQGVDIPGEICNSFIQFVADKVDHNVRTLDNNNTFHGMGIIAGITPGTKRTAPIPRMSVSSDDINSIAKVNIQYYKPQNEFMTELTF
;
A
#
# COMPACT_ATOMS: atom_id res chain seq x y z
N MET A 1 20.10 20.04 19.81
CA MET A 1 20.89 18.90 20.30
C MET A 1 20.53 17.71 19.41
N PHE A 2 21.37 17.36 18.43
CA PHE A 2 21.09 16.26 17.51
C PHE A 2 21.34 14.93 18.23
N SER A 3 20.33 14.07 18.30
CA SER A 3 20.47 12.75 18.90
C SER A 3 21.43 11.90 18.05
N GLU A 4 22.29 11.10 18.69
CA GLU A 4 23.24 10.22 17.99
C GLU A 4 22.54 9.25 17.01
N LYS A 5 21.27 8.88 17.31
CA LYS A 5 20.41 8.09 16.43
C LYS A 5 20.11 8.79 15.10
N ASP A 6 19.94 10.11 15.13
CA ASP A 6 19.68 10.92 13.92
C ASP A 6 20.92 11.00 13.03
N SER A 7 22.12 10.96 13.63
CA SER A 7 23.39 11.00 12.89
C SER A 7 23.57 9.74 12.03
N LYS A 8 23.34 8.55 12.61
CA LYS A 8 23.47 7.26 11.88
C LYS A 8 22.52 7.18 10.69
N MET A 9 21.27 7.61 10.86
CA MET A 9 20.28 7.60 9.78
C MET A 9 20.67 8.55 8.65
N LYS A 10 21.12 9.78 8.99
CA LYS A 10 21.60 10.75 7.99
C LYS A 10 22.80 10.22 7.21
N ILE A 11 23.77 9.61 7.90
CA ILE A 11 24.94 9.00 7.26
C ILE A 11 24.51 7.88 6.31
N ALA A 12 23.57 7.01 6.74
CA ALA A 12 23.05 5.95 5.89
C ALA A 12 22.31 6.48 4.65
N SER A 13 21.48 7.53 4.79
CA SER A 13 20.80 8.18 3.66
C SER A 13 21.78 8.77 2.65
N ILE A 14 22.82 9.48 3.12
CA ILE A 14 23.86 10.04 2.26
C ILE A 14 24.61 8.91 1.53
N GLY A 15 24.98 7.84 2.24
CA GLY A 15 25.65 6.68 1.65
C GLY A 15 24.81 6.02 0.55
N GLN A 16 23.51 5.81 0.79
CA GLN A 16 22.60 5.29 -0.22
C GLN A 16 22.45 6.21 -1.43
N ALA A 17 22.39 7.54 -1.22
CA ALA A 17 22.35 8.52 -2.30
C ALA A 17 23.63 8.47 -3.18
N ILE A 18 24.81 8.41 -2.55
CA ILE A 18 26.10 8.33 -3.25
C ILE A 18 26.19 7.02 -4.07
N ILE A 19 25.83 5.89 -3.47
CA ILE A 19 25.84 4.59 -4.16
C ILE A 19 24.91 4.62 -5.37
N GLN A 20 23.69 5.15 -5.21
CA GLN A 20 22.72 5.23 -6.30
C GLN A 20 23.19 6.18 -7.42
N ALA A 21 23.77 7.33 -7.07
CA ALA A 21 24.34 8.26 -8.05
C ALA A 21 25.54 7.65 -8.80
N SER A 22 26.37 6.88 -8.10
CA SER A 22 27.59 6.29 -8.66
C SER A 22 27.31 5.02 -9.48
N ARG A 23 26.27 4.25 -9.12
CA ARG A 23 25.93 2.95 -9.72
C ARG A 23 24.40 2.75 -9.80
N PRO A 24 23.69 3.55 -10.62
CA PRO A 24 22.21 3.62 -10.60
C PRO A 24 21.48 2.34 -11.00
N ARG A 25 22.17 1.37 -11.61
CA ARG A 25 21.57 0.11 -12.09
C ARG A 25 21.93 -1.11 -11.25
N VAL A 26 22.74 -0.95 -10.21
CA VAL A 26 23.28 -2.07 -9.42
C VAL A 26 22.44 -2.37 -8.19
N LEU A 27 21.78 -1.35 -7.64
CA LEU A 27 20.98 -1.45 -6.43
C LEU A 27 19.70 -0.63 -6.60
N ILE A 28 18.63 -1.11 -5.98
CA ILE A 28 17.46 -0.28 -5.64
C ILE A 28 17.62 0.06 -4.17
N ALA A 29 18.07 1.28 -3.88
CA ALA A 29 18.32 1.70 -2.52
C ALA A 29 16.99 1.95 -1.76
N PRO A 30 16.81 1.38 -0.54
CA PRO A 30 15.57 1.54 0.24
C PRO A 30 15.17 2.98 0.51
N PHE A 31 16.15 3.89 0.61
CA PHE A 31 15.92 5.32 0.82
C PHE A 31 15.13 5.94 -0.33
N GLN A 32 15.53 5.69 -1.59
CA GLN A 32 14.90 6.26 -2.78
C GLN A 32 13.47 5.74 -2.89
N ILE A 33 13.26 4.42 -2.85
CA ILE A 33 11.92 3.82 -2.89
C ILE A 33 11.04 4.31 -1.74
N GLY A 34 11.58 4.37 -0.52
CA GLY A 34 10.84 4.83 0.65
C GLY A 34 10.42 6.31 0.55
N LEU A 35 11.28 7.17 0.01
CA LEU A 35 10.97 8.56 -0.26
C LEU A 35 9.90 8.67 -1.35
N ASP A 36 10.02 7.88 -2.42
CA ASP A 36 9.08 7.87 -3.54
C ASP A 36 7.67 7.49 -3.13
N ILE A 37 7.53 6.41 -2.35
CA ILE A 37 6.23 5.94 -1.86
C ILE A 37 5.60 7.01 -0.98
N GLN A 38 6.39 7.66 -0.11
CA GLN A 38 5.88 8.76 0.71
C GLN A 38 5.41 9.93 -0.15
N LEU A 39 6.16 10.31 -1.18
CA LEU A 39 5.75 11.37 -2.10
C LEU A 39 4.50 10.98 -2.88
N HIS A 40 4.40 9.74 -3.34
CA HIS A 40 3.24 9.25 -4.06
C HIS A 40 1.99 9.22 -3.18
N HIS A 41 2.10 8.73 -1.94
CA HIS A 41 0.99 8.73 -0.98
C HIS A 41 0.52 10.14 -0.60
N ASN A 42 1.46 11.11 -0.45
CA ASN A 42 1.11 12.46 -0.02
C ASN A 42 0.57 13.34 -1.15
N PHE A 43 1.09 13.18 -2.37
CA PHE A 43 0.81 14.10 -3.46
C PHE A 43 0.10 13.47 -4.65
N ALA A 44 0.07 12.13 -4.75
CA ALA A 44 -0.43 11.37 -5.90
C ALA A 44 0.13 11.88 -7.26
N SER A 45 1.29 12.55 -7.25
CA SER A 45 1.78 13.32 -8.39
C SER A 45 2.90 12.61 -9.15
N GLY A 46 2.54 11.98 -10.26
CA GLY A 46 3.49 11.39 -11.19
C GLY A 46 4.48 12.42 -11.76
N PHE A 47 4.06 13.68 -11.94
CA PHE A 47 4.93 14.78 -12.37
C PHE A 47 6.01 15.10 -11.33
N LEU A 48 5.63 15.23 -10.05
CA LEU A 48 6.57 15.49 -8.96
C LEU A 48 7.58 14.37 -8.83
N VAL A 49 7.10 13.12 -8.79
CA VAL A 49 7.97 11.93 -8.72
C VAL A 49 8.92 11.87 -9.92
N SER A 50 8.41 12.07 -11.13
CA SER A 50 9.24 12.00 -12.35
C SER A 50 10.30 13.10 -12.38
N THR A 51 9.98 14.30 -11.88
CA THR A 51 10.92 15.42 -11.76
C THR A 51 12.02 15.11 -10.74
N LEU A 52 11.68 14.57 -9.58
CA LEU A 52 12.68 14.23 -8.56
C LEU A 52 13.54 13.03 -8.98
N ASN A 53 12.97 12.08 -9.71
CA ASN A 53 13.70 10.97 -10.32
C ASN A 53 14.70 11.45 -11.39
N SER A 54 14.33 12.42 -12.24
CA SER A 54 15.27 12.98 -13.22
C SER A 54 16.44 13.73 -12.58
N LEU A 55 16.23 14.25 -11.36
CA LEU A 55 17.26 14.86 -10.53
C LEU A 55 18.05 13.84 -9.67
N GLY A 56 17.69 12.54 -9.71
CA GLY A 56 18.40 11.46 -9.01
C GLY A 56 18.06 11.33 -7.51
N TYR A 57 17.03 12.00 -7.02
CA TYR A 57 16.61 11.92 -5.61
C TYR A 57 15.71 10.74 -5.29
N CYS A 58 15.08 10.20 -6.34
CA CYS A 58 13.94 9.32 -6.30
C CYS A 58 14.10 8.22 -7.36
N SER A 59 13.38 7.12 -7.23
CA SER A 59 13.24 6.07 -8.24
C SER A 59 12.15 6.43 -9.25
N SER A 60 12.04 5.65 -10.32
CA SER A 60 11.03 5.90 -11.35
C SER A 60 9.61 5.61 -10.84
N TYR A 61 8.63 6.32 -11.40
CA TYR A 61 7.22 6.07 -11.10
C TYR A 61 6.78 4.62 -11.38
N GLN A 62 7.36 3.99 -12.41
CA GLN A 62 7.13 2.58 -12.72
C GLN A 62 7.60 1.64 -11.59
N GLU A 63 8.68 1.99 -10.90
CA GLU A 63 9.18 1.20 -9.79
C GLU A 63 8.27 1.33 -8.56
N ILE A 64 7.66 2.50 -8.36
CA ILE A 64 6.63 2.70 -7.33
C ILE A 64 5.43 1.81 -7.60
N GLN A 65 4.86 1.88 -8.82
CA GLN A 65 3.70 1.05 -9.19
C GLN A 65 4.00 -0.44 -9.02
N LYS A 66 5.21 -0.87 -9.37
CA LYS A 66 5.67 -2.24 -9.19
C LYS A 66 5.78 -2.63 -7.71
N PHE A 67 6.33 -1.76 -6.88
CA PHE A 67 6.44 -1.98 -5.44
C PHE A 67 5.04 -2.06 -4.81
N GLU A 68 4.15 -1.11 -5.08
CA GLU A 68 2.78 -1.08 -4.56
C GLU A 68 1.99 -2.33 -4.97
N SER A 69 2.07 -2.72 -6.24
CA SER A 69 1.41 -3.94 -6.74
C SER A 69 1.98 -5.21 -6.11
N SER A 70 3.31 -5.26 -5.90
CA SER A 70 3.95 -6.39 -5.23
C SER A 70 3.58 -6.46 -3.75
N ALA A 71 3.47 -5.31 -3.08
CA ALA A 71 3.03 -5.20 -1.70
C ALA A 71 1.57 -5.65 -1.56
N ALA A 72 0.70 -5.24 -2.48
CA ALA A 72 -0.70 -5.64 -2.50
C ALA A 72 -0.86 -7.17 -2.58
N LEU A 73 -0.11 -7.85 -3.46
CA LEU A 73 -0.15 -9.32 -3.55
C LEU A 73 0.44 -10.03 -2.33
N THR A 74 1.57 -9.55 -1.82
CA THR A 74 2.32 -10.29 -0.79
C THR A 74 1.84 -10.01 0.63
N GLN A 75 1.12 -8.91 0.84
CA GLN A 75 0.71 -8.44 2.17
C GLN A 75 -0.75 -7.99 2.25
N GLY A 76 -1.45 -7.83 1.13
CA GLY A 76 -2.66 -7.00 1.06
C GLY A 76 -3.99 -7.62 1.52
N VAL A 77 -4.10 -8.94 1.67
CA VAL A 77 -5.42 -9.56 1.93
C VAL A 77 -5.44 -10.74 2.92
N ASP A 78 -4.29 -11.35 3.21
CA ASP A 78 -4.26 -12.49 4.12
C ASP A 78 -4.42 -12.01 5.57
N ILE A 79 -5.63 -12.12 6.12
CA ILE A 79 -5.80 -12.15 7.58
C ILE A 79 -5.22 -13.50 8.02
N PRO A 80 -4.16 -13.53 8.86
CA PRO A 80 -3.58 -14.80 9.29
C PRO A 80 -4.71 -15.66 9.86
N GLY A 81 -4.95 -16.81 9.21
CA GLY A 81 -6.01 -17.73 9.60
C GLY A 81 -5.91 -18.02 11.09
N GLU A 82 -7.04 -17.85 11.78
CA GLU A 82 -7.20 -18.11 13.21
C GLU A 82 -5.99 -17.72 14.07
N ILE A 83 -5.73 -16.42 14.23
CA ILE A 83 -4.92 -16.00 15.37
C ILE A 83 -5.72 -16.38 16.61
N CYS A 84 -5.32 -17.49 17.24
CA CYS A 84 -5.94 -18.00 18.44
C CYS A 84 -6.10 -16.85 19.46
N ASN A 85 -7.30 -16.70 20.01
CA ASN A 85 -7.62 -15.64 20.96
C ASN A 85 -7.57 -14.20 20.41
N SER A 86 -7.85 -14.01 19.12
CA SER A 86 -8.00 -12.67 18.52
C SER A 86 -9.43 -12.38 18.07
N PHE A 87 -9.84 -11.13 18.22
CA PHE A 87 -11.07 -10.57 17.68
C PHE A 87 -10.76 -9.86 16.35
N ILE A 88 -11.55 -10.18 15.32
CA ILE A 88 -11.44 -9.57 13.99
C ILE A 88 -12.71 -8.76 13.73
N GLN A 89 -12.55 -7.48 13.40
CA GLN A 89 -13.65 -6.60 13.01
C GLN A 89 -13.45 -6.12 11.57
N PHE A 90 -14.44 -6.36 10.73
CA PHE A 90 -14.48 -5.79 9.38
C PHE A 90 -15.23 -4.46 9.41
N VAL A 91 -14.65 -3.43 8.81
CA VAL A 91 -15.28 -2.12 8.62
C VAL A 91 -15.24 -1.81 7.13
N ALA A 92 -16.41 -1.60 6.54
CA ALA A 92 -16.55 -1.19 5.15
C ALA A 92 -16.94 0.28 5.10
N ASP A 93 -16.23 1.07 4.31
CA ASP A 93 -16.51 2.49 4.11
C ASP A 93 -16.15 2.94 2.70
N LYS A 94 -16.57 4.14 2.32
CA LYS A 94 -16.17 4.81 1.09
C LYS A 94 -14.68 5.15 1.15
N VAL A 95 -13.99 4.83 0.06
CA VAL A 95 -12.61 5.23 -0.18
C VAL A 95 -12.64 6.28 -1.27
N ASP A 96 -12.58 7.53 -0.83
CA ASP A 96 -12.54 8.70 -1.68
C ASP A 96 -11.11 9.23 -1.74
N HIS A 97 -10.46 9.09 -2.89
CA HIS A 97 -9.15 9.69 -3.14
C HIS A 97 -9.25 10.79 -4.18
N ASN A 98 -8.78 11.97 -3.80
CA ASN A 98 -8.47 13.03 -4.76
C ASN A 98 -7.20 12.65 -5.53
N VAL A 99 -7.34 11.83 -6.57
CA VAL A 99 -6.24 11.43 -7.48
C VAL A 99 -5.78 12.57 -8.39
N ARG A 100 -6.00 13.83 -7.99
CA ARG A 100 -5.92 15.02 -8.82
C ARG A 100 -4.47 15.38 -9.11
N THR A 101 -4.04 15.24 -10.37
CA THR A 101 -2.85 15.90 -10.90
C THR A 101 -3.22 16.94 -11.95
N LEU A 102 -3.22 18.21 -11.52
CA LEU A 102 -3.10 19.45 -12.32
C LEU A 102 -4.24 19.88 -13.27
N ASP A 103 -5.17 19.04 -13.73
CA ASP A 103 -6.17 19.39 -14.78
C ASP A 103 -7.66 19.26 -14.36
N ASN A 104 -7.91 19.01 -13.08
CA ASN A 104 -9.21 19.17 -12.42
C ASN A 104 -10.34 18.17 -12.72
N ASN A 105 -10.13 17.03 -13.38
CA ASN A 105 -11.18 16.02 -13.58
C ASN A 105 -10.88 14.64 -12.95
N ASN A 106 -11.91 14.08 -12.29
CA ASN A 106 -12.04 12.75 -11.68
C ASN A 106 -11.41 12.51 -10.29
N THR A 107 -12.28 12.29 -9.30
CA THR A 107 -11.97 11.67 -8.00
C THR A 107 -12.02 10.15 -8.14
N PHE A 108 -11.13 9.41 -7.47
CA PHE A 108 -11.34 7.98 -7.28
C PHE A 108 -12.41 7.82 -6.21
N HIS A 109 -13.54 7.24 -6.60
CA HIS A 109 -14.63 6.87 -5.71
C HIS A 109 -14.70 5.35 -5.66
N GLY A 110 -14.38 4.77 -4.51
CA GLY A 110 -14.43 3.33 -4.27
C GLY A 110 -15.12 2.99 -2.96
N MET A 111 -15.33 1.70 -2.74
CA MET A 111 -15.63 1.15 -1.42
C MET A 111 -14.43 0.29 -1.00
N GLY A 112 -14.00 0.44 0.25
CA GLY A 112 -12.93 -0.35 0.84
C GLY A 112 -13.43 -1.10 2.06
N ILE A 113 -12.81 -2.25 2.33
CA ILE A 113 -13.03 -3.01 3.55
C ILE A 113 -11.69 -3.12 4.26
N ILE A 114 -11.66 -2.75 5.55
CA ILE A 114 -10.51 -2.97 6.42
C ILE A 114 -10.84 -4.03 7.46
N ALA A 115 -9.83 -4.81 7.86
CA ALA A 115 -9.93 -5.76 8.95
C ALA A 115 -9.04 -5.33 10.12
N GLY A 116 -9.66 -4.97 11.25
CA GLY A 116 -8.97 -4.70 12.51
C GLY A 116 -8.82 -5.99 13.32
N ILE A 117 -7.61 -6.25 13.84
CA ILE A 117 -7.30 -7.45 14.63
C ILE A 117 -6.85 -7.02 16.03
N THR A 118 -7.48 -7.57 17.07
CA THR A 118 -7.13 -7.33 18.48
C THR A 118 -6.90 -8.65 19.23
N PRO A 119 -5.76 -8.83 19.94
CA PRO A 119 -4.62 -7.91 20.04
C PRO A 119 -3.89 -7.73 18.70
N GLY A 120 -3.30 -6.55 18.50
CA GLY A 120 -2.60 -6.23 17.25
C GLY A 120 -1.42 -7.16 16.97
N THR A 121 -1.25 -7.58 15.72
CA THR A 121 -0.12 -8.40 15.27
C THR A 121 0.92 -7.57 14.52
N LYS A 122 2.20 -7.90 14.67
CA LYS A 122 3.29 -7.31 13.88
C LYS A 122 3.68 -8.26 12.77
N ARG A 123 3.62 -7.78 11.52
CA ARG A 123 4.18 -8.49 10.37
C ARG A 123 5.33 -7.68 9.79
N THR A 124 6.50 -8.30 9.75
CA THR A 124 7.67 -7.79 9.05
C THR A 124 8.08 -8.83 8.03
N ALA A 125 7.54 -8.71 6.82
CA ALA A 125 7.94 -9.52 5.68
C ALA A 125 8.57 -8.61 4.61
N PRO A 126 9.69 -9.03 3.98
CA PRO A 126 10.22 -8.31 2.84
C PRO A 126 9.20 -8.37 1.68
N ILE A 127 9.06 -7.27 0.95
CA ILE A 127 8.22 -7.22 -0.26
C ILE A 127 9.10 -7.65 -1.44
N PRO A 128 8.84 -8.81 -2.06
CA PRO A 128 9.57 -9.22 -3.26
C PRO A 128 9.23 -8.28 -4.42
N ARG A 129 10.21 -8.03 -5.28
CA ARG A 129 9.98 -7.27 -6.51
C ARG A 129 9.40 -8.19 -7.59
N MET A 130 8.10 -8.08 -7.86
CA MET A 130 7.39 -8.97 -8.77
C MET A 130 6.88 -8.23 -10.01
N SER A 131 6.57 -8.99 -11.07
CA SER A 131 5.74 -8.49 -12.16
C SER A 131 4.30 -8.90 -11.86
N VAL A 132 3.43 -7.92 -11.64
CA VAL A 132 2.07 -8.13 -11.17
C VAL A 132 1.11 -7.68 -12.26
N SER A 133 0.21 -8.56 -12.68
CA SER A 133 -0.85 -8.22 -13.63
C SER A 133 -2.09 -7.69 -12.91
N SER A 134 -2.96 -6.99 -13.65
CA SER A 134 -4.26 -6.59 -13.13
C SER A 134 -5.13 -7.79 -12.72
N ASP A 135 -4.99 -8.93 -13.40
CA ASP A 135 -5.72 -10.16 -13.06
C ASP A 135 -5.24 -10.75 -11.74
N ASP A 136 -3.94 -10.68 -11.45
CA ASP A 136 -3.39 -11.10 -10.15
C ASP A 136 -3.99 -10.25 -9.02
N ILE A 137 -4.02 -8.92 -9.20
CA ILE A 137 -4.63 -7.99 -8.22
C ILE A 137 -6.13 -8.26 -8.07
N ASN A 138 -6.85 -8.47 -9.17
CA ASN A 138 -8.26 -8.78 -9.14
C ASN A 138 -8.55 -10.12 -8.45
N SER A 139 -7.65 -11.09 -8.56
CA SER A 139 -7.81 -12.40 -7.93
C SER A 139 -7.77 -12.33 -6.41
N ILE A 140 -6.86 -11.51 -5.86
CA ILE A 140 -6.71 -11.32 -4.40
C ILE A 140 -7.79 -10.41 -3.82
N ALA A 141 -8.32 -9.46 -4.60
CA ALA A 141 -9.32 -8.50 -4.13
C ALA A 141 -10.72 -9.11 -3.93
N LYS A 142 -10.92 -10.39 -4.27
CA LYS A 142 -12.20 -11.08 -4.11
C LYS A 142 -12.51 -11.35 -2.65
N VAL A 143 -13.55 -10.69 -2.14
CA VAL A 143 -14.11 -10.95 -0.82
C VAL A 143 -15.27 -11.91 -0.94
N ASN A 144 -15.22 -13.04 -0.24
CA ASN A 144 -16.35 -13.97 -0.17
C ASN A 144 -17.41 -13.43 0.81
N ILE A 145 -18.44 -12.78 0.27
CA ILE A 145 -19.55 -12.26 1.08
C ILE A 145 -20.52 -13.40 1.41
N GLN A 146 -20.59 -13.76 2.68
CA GLN A 146 -21.57 -14.71 3.18
C GLN A 146 -22.73 -13.94 3.82
N TYR A 147 -23.92 -14.11 3.25
CA TYR A 147 -25.13 -13.56 3.84
C TYR A 147 -25.56 -14.42 5.02
N TYR A 148 -25.83 -13.77 6.17
CA TYR A 148 -26.49 -14.44 7.27
C TYR A 148 -27.87 -14.93 6.80
N LYS A 149 -28.08 -16.24 6.89
CA LYS A 149 -29.40 -16.84 6.72
C LYS A 149 -29.89 -17.27 8.10
N PRO A 150 -30.91 -16.61 8.67
CA PRO A 150 -31.50 -17.08 9.91
C PRO A 150 -32.05 -18.50 9.68
N GLN A 151 -31.78 -19.41 10.61
CA GLN A 151 -32.41 -20.71 10.63
C GLN A 151 -33.88 -20.53 11.05
N ASN A 152 -34.80 -20.61 10.08
CA ASN A 152 -36.25 -20.70 10.26
C ASN A 152 -36.87 -19.72 11.28
N GLU A 153 -37.07 -18.46 10.88
CA GLU A 153 -38.16 -17.66 11.43
C GLU A 153 -39.32 -17.65 10.44
N PHE A 154 -40.51 -17.95 10.94
CA PHE A 154 -41.76 -18.01 10.18
C PHE A 154 -41.93 -16.76 9.30
N MET A 155 -42.12 -16.99 8.00
CA MET A 155 -42.39 -15.94 7.03
C MET A 155 -43.67 -15.19 7.40
N THR A 156 -43.52 -13.98 7.93
CA THR A 156 -44.48 -12.91 7.67
C THR A 156 -43.92 -12.08 6.53
N GLU A 157 -44.55 -12.19 5.36
CA GLU A 157 -44.28 -11.38 4.18
C GLU A 157 -44.35 -9.90 4.56
N LEU A 158 -43.24 -9.18 4.35
CA LEU A 158 -43.28 -7.74 4.16
C LEU A 158 -43.34 -7.49 2.65
N THR A 159 -44.53 -7.18 2.17
CA THR A 159 -44.80 -6.62 0.85
C THR A 159 -44.24 -5.21 0.77
N PHE A 160 -43.47 -4.94 -0.28
CA PHE A 160 -43.23 -3.58 -0.80
C PHE A 160 -44.02 -3.41 -2.09
#